data_AF-A0A9E0P5C2-F1
#
_entry.id   AF-A0A9E0P5C2-F1
#
_cell.length_a   1.000
_cell.length_b   1.000
_cell.length_c   1.000
_cell.angle_alpha   90.00
_cell.angle_beta   90.00
_cell.angle_gamma   90.00
#
_symmetry.space_group_name_H-M   'P 1'
#
loop_
_entity.id
_entity.type
_entity.pdbx_description
1 polymer ?
#
loop_
_entity_poly.entity_id
_entity_poly.type
_entity_poly.pdbx_seq_one_letter_code
_entity_poly.pdbx_strand_id
1 'polypeptide(L)'
;MKTTKLYKAFIGLLVVCLPTSYLVAQESSSSLSVGADVVSAATWRGARLAGASVQPSISFETGGFSIGAWGSTDLEYGLGDFGYTELDFTVGYSLGGVSLALTDYSWTGLSTGFDYFGTYADNHIVELGVGVELSEYVEKLPISLSLNTMLYGANKTASNTQAYSSYFEAGYGYTLGETDLSIALGAALEQDGANMYSGKDGFNVVNISVGAAKTIKLTTDYSVGLFGTITYNPTSEGIFFATGVNF
;
A
#
# COMPACT_ATOMS: atom_id res chain seq x y z
N MET A 1 34.36 -7.79 -10.16
CA MET A 1 33.50 -7.26 -9.08
C MET A 1 33.18 -5.76 -9.25
N LYS A 2 32.86 -5.29 -10.47
CA LYS A 2 32.54 -3.86 -10.74
C LYS A 2 31.29 -3.65 -11.62
N THR A 3 30.63 -4.71 -12.08
CA THR A 3 29.49 -4.64 -13.00
C THR A 3 28.12 -4.68 -12.30
N THR A 4 28.06 -5.01 -11.02
CA THR A 4 26.79 -5.14 -10.26
C THR A 4 26.21 -3.81 -9.76
N LYS A 5 26.95 -2.70 -9.83
CA LYS A 5 26.47 -1.39 -9.35
C LYS A 5 25.62 -0.63 -10.37
N LEU A 6 25.67 -0.96 -11.66
CA LEU A 6 24.87 -0.27 -12.68
C LEU A 6 23.40 -0.70 -12.69
N TYR A 7 23.07 -1.90 -12.20
CA TYR A 7 21.68 -2.40 -12.21
C TYR A 7 20.82 -1.83 -11.07
N LYS A 8 21.42 -1.44 -9.93
CA LYS A 8 20.71 -0.83 -8.80
C LYS A 8 20.21 0.60 -9.10
N ALA A 9 20.76 1.25 -10.12
CA ALA A 9 20.27 2.55 -10.61
C ALA A 9 19.25 2.42 -11.77
N PHE A 10 19.13 1.24 -12.38
CA PHE A 10 18.28 1.03 -13.56
C PHE A 10 16.81 0.79 -13.23
N ILE A 11 16.48 0.47 -11.98
CA ILE A 11 15.09 0.27 -11.53
C ILE A 11 14.46 1.60 -11.06
N GLY A 12 15.27 2.60 -10.68
CA GLY A 12 14.80 3.96 -10.37
C GLY A 12 14.55 4.85 -11.59
N LEU A 13 14.66 4.31 -12.81
CA LEU A 13 14.46 5.06 -14.06
C LEU A 13 13.89 4.15 -15.15
N LEU A 14 12.79 3.44 -14.88
CA LEU A 14 11.90 3.03 -15.97
C LEU A 14 11.19 4.28 -16.48
N VAL A 15 11.94 5.11 -17.22
CA VAL A 15 11.36 6.05 -18.18
C VAL A 15 10.56 5.18 -19.13
N VAL A 16 9.25 5.18 -18.91
CA VAL A 16 8.26 4.61 -19.79
C VAL A 16 8.32 5.41 -21.09
N CYS A 17 9.18 4.99 -22.02
CA CYS A 17 9.05 5.32 -23.43
C CYS A 17 7.85 4.53 -23.98
N LEU A 18 6.63 4.91 -23.59
CA LEU A 18 5.44 4.56 -24.36
C LEU A 18 5.40 5.45 -25.61
N PRO A 19 5.03 4.91 -26.78
CA PRO A 19 4.94 5.69 -28.01
C PRO A 19 3.93 6.83 -27.79
N THR A 20 4.43 8.06 -27.82
CA THR A 20 3.68 9.31 -27.62
C THR A 20 2.63 9.59 -28.70
N SER A 21 2.44 8.68 -29.65
CA SER A 21 1.52 8.83 -30.78
C SER A 21 0.04 8.55 -30.45
N TYR A 22 -0.31 8.22 -29.20
CA TYR A 22 -1.71 8.05 -28.76
C TYR A 22 -2.18 9.03 -27.66
N LEU A 23 -1.33 9.98 -27.24
CA LEU A 23 -1.65 10.92 -26.14
C LEU A 23 -2.42 12.18 -26.58
N VAL A 24 -2.89 12.25 -27.82
CA VAL A 24 -3.62 13.41 -28.33
C VAL A 24 -5.12 13.11 -28.36
N ALA A 25 -5.84 13.42 -27.27
CA ALA A 25 -7.27 13.78 -27.28
C ALA A 25 -7.94 14.01 -25.90
N GLN A 26 -7.27 13.82 -24.76
CA GLN A 26 -7.90 14.07 -23.46
C GLN A 26 -7.29 15.30 -22.80
N GLU A 27 -8.09 16.33 -22.56
CA GLU A 27 -7.76 17.36 -21.56
C GLU A 27 -7.63 16.64 -20.21
N SER A 28 -6.45 16.10 -19.93
CA SER A 28 -6.17 15.43 -18.68
C SER A 28 -5.77 16.52 -17.70
N SER A 29 -6.67 16.85 -16.78
CA SER A 29 -6.33 17.63 -15.61
C SER A 29 -5.24 16.86 -14.85
N SER A 30 -4.05 17.41 -14.77
CA SER A 30 -3.00 16.88 -13.91
C SER A 30 -3.24 17.34 -12.48
N SER A 31 -3.02 16.45 -11.51
CA SER A 31 -3.13 16.77 -10.08
C SER A 31 -1.81 16.45 -9.38
N LEU A 32 -1.43 17.31 -8.44
CA LEU A 32 -0.37 17.08 -7.47
C LEU A 32 -1.01 17.09 -6.08
N SER A 33 -0.81 16.01 -5.34
CA SER A 33 -1.32 15.86 -3.98
C SER A 33 -0.15 15.70 -3.02
N VAL A 34 -0.22 16.37 -1.88
CA VAL A 34 0.72 16.23 -0.77
C VAL A 34 -0.12 16.15 0.49
N GLY A 35 0.18 15.18 1.35
CA GLY A 35 -0.55 14.99 2.59
C GLY A 35 0.30 14.30 3.64
N ALA A 36 -0.26 14.17 4.83
CA ALA A 36 0.32 13.34 5.87
C ALA A 36 -0.78 12.80 6.79
N ASP A 37 -0.65 11.54 7.19
CA ASP A 37 -1.49 10.97 8.24
C ASP A 37 -0.71 10.89 9.55
N VAL A 38 -1.42 11.13 10.67
CA VAL A 38 -0.97 10.76 12.00
C VAL A 38 -1.85 9.63 12.47
N VAL A 39 -1.28 8.45 12.69
CA VAL A 39 -2.01 7.23 13.04
C VAL A 39 -1.61 6.72 14.42
N SER A 40 -2.54 6.06 15.11
CA SER A 40 -2.27 5.39 16.39
C SER A 40 -1.51 4.07 16.22
N ALA A 41 -1.53 3.50 15.02
CA ALA A 41 -0.79 2.31 14.64
C ALA A 41 -0.58 2.28 13.12
N ALA A 42 0.63 1.96 12.65
CA ALA A 42 0.84 1.57 11.25
C ALA A 42 0.29 0.15 11.06
N THR A 43 -0.55 -0.04 10.04
CA THR A 43 -1.24 -1.30 9.77
C THR A 43 -1.21 -1.63 8.30
N TRP A 44 -1.14 -2.92 7.95
CA TRP A 44 -1.11 -3.37 6.56
C TRP A 44 -1.77 -4.74 6.43
N ARG A 45 -2.81 -4.84 5.59
CA ARG A 45 -3.44 -6.11 5.16
C ARG A 45 -3.74 -7.11 6.28
N GLY A 46 -4.25 -6.61 7.41
CA GLY A 46 -4.59 -7.45 8.57
C GLY A 46 -3.49 -7.56 9.63
N ALA A 47 -2.34 -6.92 9.44
CA ALA A 47 -1.25 -6.87 10.41
C ALA A 47 -1.11 -5.47 11.01
N ARG A 48 -0.73 -5.40 12.29
CA ARG A 48 -0.21 -4.18 12.92
C ARG A 48 1.31 -4.22 12.79
N LEU A 49 1.87 -3.24 12.10
CA LEU A 49 3.31 -3.16 11.80
C LEU A 49 4.06 -2.33 12.84
N ALA A 50 3.47 -1.26 13.35
CA ALA A 50 4.12 -0.37 14.31
C ALA A 50 3.15 0.28 15.31
N GLY A 51 3.73 1.05 16.24
CA GLY A 51 3.01 1.96 17.12
C GLY A 51 2.50 3.20 16.38
N ALA A 52 2.26 4.27 17.13
CA ALA A 52 1.82 5.54 16.55
C ALA A 52 2.86 6.05 15.56
N SER A 53 2.42 6.50 14.38
CA SER A 53 3.29 6.85 13.26
C SER A 53 2.84 8.10 12.53
N VAL A 54 3.79 8.77 11.87
CA VAL A 54 3.52 9.81 10.89
C VAL A 54 3.76 9.23 9.50
N GLN A 55 2.83 9.50 8.58
CA GLN A 55 2.77 8.87 7.27
C GLN A 55 2.65 9.92 6.16
N PRO A 56 3.77 10.50 5.68
CA PRO A 56 3.74 11.46 4.59
C PRO A 56 3.43 10.79 3.25
N SER A 57 2.78 11.53 2.37
CA SER A 57 2.53 11.12 0.99
C SER A 57 2.68 12.27 0.00
N ILE A 58 3.14 11.93 -1.20
CA ILE A 58 3.13 12.81 -2.36
C ILE A 58 2.78 12.00 -3.59
N SER A 59 1.85 12.50 -4.42
CA SER A 59 1.48 11.83 -5.67
C SER A 59 1.21 12.83 -6.79
N PHE A 60 1.47 12.39 -8.01
CA PHE A 60 1.14 13.10 -9.24
C PHE A 60 0.33 12.17 -10.15
N GLU A 61 -0.77 12.69 -10.69
CA GLU A 61 -1.65 11.94 -11.59
C GLU A 61 -1.94 12.73 -12.85
N THR A 62 -1.97 12.04 -14.00
CA THR A 62 -2.36 12.63 -15.28
C THR A 62 -2.83 11.56 -16.26
N GLY A 63 -4.01 11.75 -16.86
CA GLY A 63 -4.50 10.87 -17.93
C GLY A 63 -4.56 9.38 -17.57
N GLY A 64 -4.91 9.08 -16.31
CA GLY A 64 -4.96 7.73 -15.76
C GLY A 64 -3.63 7.21 -15.21
N PHE A 65 -2.50 7.82 -15.55
CA PHE A 65 -1.20 7.49 -14.97
C PHE A 65 -1.03 8.12 -13.59
N SER A 66 -0.44 7.40 -12.65
CA SER A 66 -0.06 7.89 -11.32
C SER A 66 1.38 7.54 -10.98
N ILE A 67 2.04 8.43 -10.24
CA ILE A 67 3.30 8.16 -9.54
C ILE A 67 3.22 8.75 -8.14
N GLY A 68 3.70 8.03 -7.14
CA GLY A 68 3.68 8.53 -5.77
C GLY A 68 4.75 7.92 -4.90
N ALA A 69 4.98 8.60 -3.78
CA ALA A 69 5.75 8.10 -2.66
C ALA A 69 4.90 8.17 -1.41
N TRP A 70 5.01 7.14 -0.58
CA TRP A 70 4.40 7.06 0.74
C TRP A 70 5.47 6.63 1.72
N GLY A 71 5.42 7.15 2.95
CA GLY A 71 6.30 6.67 4.00
C GLY A 71 5.56 6.48 5.30
N SER A 72 6.20 5.79 6.24
CA SER A 72 5.74 5.72 7.62
C SER A 72 6.93 5.65 8.55
N THR A 73 6.93 6.50 9.57
CA THR A 73 7.92 6.42 10.66
C THR A 73 7.18 6.44 11.98
N ASP A 74 7.47 5.47 12.84
CA ASP A 74 6.89 5.43 14.17
C ASP A 74 7.46 6.54 15.07
N LEU A 75 6.66 6.94 16.05
CA LEU A 75 7.05 7.97 17.03
C LEU A 75 8.00 7.44 18.10
N GLU A 76 8.23 6.12 18.13
CA GLU A 76 9.25 5.47 18.96
C GLU A 76 10.64 5.52 18.30
N TYR A 77 10.73 5.98 17.04
CA TYR A 77 11.98 6.13 16.31
C TYR A 77 12.97 7.01 17.07
N GLY A 78 14.11 6.42 17.45
CA GLY A 78 15.18 7.09 18.21
C GLY A 78 15.17 6.82 19.73
N LEU A 79 14.24 6.02 20.25
CA LEU A 79 14.26 5.51 21.64
C LEU A 79 15.05 4.19 21.80
N GLY A 80 15.68 3.70 20.73
CA GLY A 80 16.50 2.48 20.67
C GLY A 80 16.81 2.07 19.22
N ASP A 81 17.42 0.90 19.03
CA ASP A 81 17.94 0.42 17.73
C ASP A 81 16.88 -0.15 16.75
N PHE A 82 15.57 0.00 16.98
CA PHE A 82 14.54 -0.72 16.20
C PHE A 82 13.24 0.08 15.95
N GLY A 83 13.33 1.35 15.56
CA GLY A 83 12.13 2.09 15.11
C GLY A 83 11.62 1.59 13.75
N TYR A 84 10.30 1.60 13.56
CA TYR A 84 9.67 1.32 12.28
C TYR A 84 9.88 2.49 11.31
N THR A 85 10.49 2.21 10.16
CA THR A 85 10.54 3.16 9.03
C THR A 85 10.24 2.41 7.74
N GLU A 86 9.40 3.00 6.91
CA GLU A 86 9.03 2.52 5.58
C GLU A 86 9.03 3.68 4.58
N LEU A 87 9.46 3.40 3.36
CA LEU A 87 9.36 4.28 2.21
C LEU A 87 9.05 3.45 0.99
N ASP A 88 7.94 3.78 0.34
CA ASP A 88 7.42 3.06 -0.80
C ASP A 88 7.29 4.00 -1.98
N PHE A 89 7.59 3.48 -3.17
CA PHE A 89 7.33 4.18 -4.41
C PHE A 89 6.37 3.38 -5.26
N THR A 90 5.34 4.04 -5.77
CA THR A 90 4.31 3.41 -6.59
C THR A 90 4.21 4.11 -7.94
N VAL A 91 4.10 3.32 -8.99
CA VAL A 91 3.66 3.78 -10.32
C VAL A 91 2.41 3.01 -10.70
N GLY A 92 1.40 3.69 -11.24
CA GLY A 92 0.14 3.07 -11.58
C GLY A 92 -0.50 3.60 -12.84
N TYR A 93 -1.49 2.85 -13.32
CA TYR A 93 -2.37 3.27 -14.40
C TYR A 93 -3.79 2.77 -14.15
N SER A 94 -4.77 3.64 -14.31
CA SER A 94 -6.19 3.34 -14.13
C SER A 94 -7.00 3.70 -15.37
N LEU A 95 -7.87 2.80 -15.80
CA LEU A 95 -8.78 3.01 -16.93
C LEU A 95 -10.10 2.27 -16.72
N GLY A 96 -11.20 3.02 -16.71
CA GLY A 96 -12.56 2.46 -16.70
C GLY A 96 -12.81 1.48 -15.55
N GLY A 97 -12.40 1.82 -14.34
CA GLY A 97 -12.59 0.97 -13.14
C GLY A 97 -11.57 -0.14 -12.95
N VAL A 98 -10.64 -0.36 -13.89
CA VAL A 98 -9.48 -1.25 -13.67
C VAL A 98 -8.26 -0.41 -13.33
N SER A 99 -7.47 -0.87 -12.36
CA SER A 99 -6.19 -0.27 -11.99
C SER A 99 -5.07 -1.30 -12.00
N LEU A 100 -3.88 -0.84 -12.37
CA LEU A 100 -2.62 -1.56 -12.26
C LEU A 100 -1.66 -0.69 -11.44
N ALA A 101 -0.94 -1.29 -10.51
CA ALA A 101 0.08 -0.62 -9.73
C ALA A 101 1.33 -1.50 -9.61
N LEU A 102 2.49 -0.87 -9.69
CA LEU A 102 3.76 -1.49 -9.30
C LEU A 102 4.32 -0.70 -8.12
N THR A 103 4.46 -1.37 -6.98
CA THR A 103 4.95 -0.77 -5.74
C THR A 103 6.28 -1.39 -5.37
N ASP A 104 7.29 -0.56 -5.11
CA ASP A 104 8.56 -0.95 -4.50
C ASP A 104 8.49 -0.62 -3.01
N TYR A 105 8.34 -1.65 -2.18
CA TYR A 105 8.29 -1.52 -0.73
C TYR A 105 9.69 -1.60 -0.14
N SER A 106 9.97 -0.75 0.85
CA SER A 106 11.22 -0.82 1.62
C SER A 106 10.97 -0.40 3.06
N TRP A 107 11.11 -1.33 4.00
CA TRP A 107 10.89 -1.07 5.42
C TRP A 107 11.87 -1.78 6.35
N THR A 108 11.94 -1.32 7.60
CA THR A 108 12.83 -1.89 8.62
C THR A 108 12.45 -3.30 9.04
N GLY A 109 11.20 -3.73 8.87
CA GLY A 109 10.73 -5.06 9.33
C GLY A 109 11.42 -6.26 8.66
N LEU A 110 12.16 -6.04 7.57
CA LEU A 110 12.98 -7.06 6.91
C LEU A 110 14.46 -7.02 7.33
N SER A 111 14.89 -6.05 8.14
CA SER A 111 16.28 -5.95 8.62
C SER A 111 16.42 -5.22 9.96
N THR A 112 17.65 -4.83 10.33
CA THR A 112 17.93 -4.13 11.58
C THR A 112 18.12 -2.62 11.39
N GLY A 113 17.85 -2.09 10.20
CA GLY A 113 18.05 -0.68 9.87
C GLY A 113 17.39 -0.27 8.56
N PHE A 114 17.57 0.98 8.16
CA PHE A 114 16.96 1.53 6.95
C PHE A 114 17.96 2.41 6.18
N ASP A 115 18.28 2.01 4.95
CA ASP A 115 18.88 2.87 3.94
C ASP A 115 18.48 2.41 2.52
N TYR A 116 17.50 3.10 1.94
CA TYR A 116 16.84 2.70 0.69
C TYR A 116 17.81 2.27 -0.45
N PHE A 117 18.94 2.97 -0.63
CA PHE A 117 19.93 2.64 -1.66
C PHE A 117 21.26 2.08 -1.13
N GLY A 118 21.35 1.84 0.18
CA GLY A 118 22.60 1.56 0.86
C GLY A 118 22.81 0.09 1.19
N THR A 119 23.18 -0.16 2.43
CA THR A 119 23.49 -1.46 3.04
C THR A 119 22.31 -2.43 2.98
N TYR A 120 21.10 -1.92 3.13
CA TYR A 120 19.82 -2.62 3.22
C TYR A 120 19.05 -2.60 1.89
N ALA A 121 19.69 -2.21 0.79
CA ALA A 121 19.08 -2.16 -0.54
C ALA A 121 18.63 -3.53 -1.11
N ASP A 122 18.91 -4.63 -0.41
CA ASP A 122 18.43 -5.97 -0.79
C ASP A 122 17.08 -6.32 -0.10
N ASN A 123 16.54 -5.44 0.76
CA ASN A 123 15.25 -5.63 1.46
C ASN A 123 14.03 -5.24 0.63
N HIS A 124 14.23 -4.72 -0.58
CA HIS A 124 13.15 -4.25 -1.42
C HIS A 124 12.22 -5.38 -1.83
N ILE A 125 10.92 -5.10 -1.91
CA ILE A 125 9.93 -6.02 -2.48
C ILE A 125 9.13 -5.27 -3.52
N VAL A 126 9.16 -5.78 -4.76
CA VAL A 126 8.36 -5.23 -5.85
C VAL A 126 7.07 -6.03 -5.99
N GLU A 127 5.94 -5.36 -5.83
CA GLU A 127 4.60 -5.92 -5.92
C GLU A 127 3.84 -5.38 -7.12
N LEU A 128 3.16 -6.28 -7.84
CA LEU A 128 2.14 -5.92 -8.82
C LEU A 128 0.76 -5.99 -8.17
N GLY A 129 0.03 -4.88 -8.17
CA GLY A 129 -1.37 -4.80 -7.80
C GLY A 129 -2.27 -4.69 -9.03
N VAL A 130 -3.40 -5.39 -9.00
CA VAL A 130 -4.50 -5.27 -9.96
C VAL A 130 -5.77 -5.00 -9.17
N GLY A 131 -6.47 -3.92 -9.49
CA GLY A 131 -7.72 -3.53 -8.85
C GLY A 131 -8.88 -3.44 -9.85
N VAL A 132 -10.09 -3.72 -9.37
CA VAL A 132 -11.33 -3.54 -10.13
C VAL A 132 -12.40 -2.94 -9.22
N GLU A 133 -12.96 -1.81 -9.64
CA GLU A 133 -14.12 -1.18 -9.03
C GLU A 133 -15.40 -1.61 -9.77
N LEU A 134 -16.22 -2.45 -9.14
CA LEU A 134 -17.40 -3.02 -9.80
C LEU A 134 -18.51 -1.99 -10.05
N SER A 135 -18.49 -0.85 -9.35
CA SER A 135 -19.45 0.24 -9.55
C SER A 135 -19.39 0.87 -10.94
N GLU A 136 -18.25 0.77 -11.63
CA GLU A 136 -18.07 1.24 -13.01
C GLU A 136 -18.78 0.32 -14.04
N TYR A 137 -19.10 -0.92 -13.65
CA TYR A 137 -19.70 -1.92 -14.52
C TYR A 137 -21.13 -2.29 -14.12
N VAL A 138 -21.43 -2.18 -12.84
CA VAL A 138 -22.71 -2.58 -12.26
C VAL A 138 -23.20 -1.47 -11.34
N GLU A 139 -24.30 -0.84 -11.74
CA GLU A 139 -24.93 0.24 -10.98
C GLU A 139 -25.25 -0.23 -9.54
N LYS A 140 -24.89 0.59 -8.54
CA LYS A 140 -25.14 0.34 -7.11
C LYS A 140 -24.45 -0.91 -6.53
N LEU A 141 -23.36 -1.36 -7.14
CA LEU A 141 -22.49 -2.40 -6.57
C LEU A 141 -21.16 -1.78 -6.12
N PRO A 142 -21.08 -1.12 -4.94
CA PRO A 142 -19.87 -0.46 -4.45
C PRO A 142 -18.89 -1.48 -3.85
N ILE A 143 -18.49 -2.45 -4.68
CA ILE A 143 -17.54 -3.50 -4.35
C ILE A 143 -16.25 -3.23 -5.11
N SER A 144 -15.14 -3.23 -4.38
CA SER A 144 -13.81 -3.26 -4.94
C SER A 144 -13.21 -4.65 -4.81
N LEU A 145 -12.43 -5.07 -5.80
CA LEU A 145 -11.66 -6.31 -5.75
C LEU A 145 -10.20 -5.97 -6.06
N SER A 146 -9.26 -6.56 -5.33
CA SER A 146 -7.83 -6.45 -5.67
C SER A 146 -7.08 -7.76 -5.53
N LEU A 147 -6.06 -7.93 -6.37
CA LEU A 147 -5.07 -8.99 -6.26
C LEU A 147 -3.68 -8.36 -6.34
N ASN A 148 -2.85 -8.68 -5.37
CA ASN A 148 -1.53 -8.11 -5.22
C ASN A 148 -0.51 -9.24 -5.08
N THR A 149 0.56 -9.23 -5.85
CA THR A 149 1.56 -10.30 -5.89
C THR A 149 2.97 -9.74 -5.89
N MET A 150 3.80 -10.22 -4.96
CA MET A 150 5.22 -9.85 -4.84
C MET A 150 6.06 -10.54 -5.93
N LEU A 151 6.40 -9.80 -6.98
CA LEU A 151 7.08 -10.34 -8.17
C LEU A 151 8.59 -10.47 -8.01
N TYR A 152 9.20 -9.64 -7.16
CA TYR A 152 10.65 -9.58 -7.04
C TYR A 152 11.09 -9.11 -5.65
N GLY A 153 12.36 -9.32 -5.33
CA GLY A 153 13.00 -8.78 -4.15
C GLY A 153 13.12 -9.78 -2.99
N ALA A 154 13.03 -9.27 -1.75
CA ALA A 154 13.28 -10.00 -0.51
C ALA A 154 12.22 -11.07 -0.17
N ASN A 155 11.09 -11.10 -0.90
CA ASN A 155 10.09 -12.17 -0.76
C ASN A 155 10.61 -13.49 -1.37
N LYS A 156 11.32 -14.28 -0.55
CA LYS A 156 11.93 -15.56 -0.93
C LYS A 156 11.42 -16.72 -0.10
N THR A 157 11.37 -17.90 -0.72
CA THR A 157 11.15 -19.18 -0.04
C THR A 157 12.40 -19.59 0.76
N ALA A 158 12.28 -20.66 1.57
CA ALA A 158 13.42 -21.27 2.26
C ALA A 158 14.54 -21.75 1.31
N SER A 159 14.23 -22.03 0.04
CA SER A 159 15.20 -22.43 -0.99
C SER A 159 15.77 -21.24 -1.79
N ASN A 160 15.51 -20.00 -1.36
CA ASN A 160 15.96 -18.76 -1.97
C ASN A 160 15.42 -18.53 -3.40
N THR A 161 14.25 -19.07 -3.72
CA THR A 161 13.48 -18.75 -4.93
C THR A 161 12.47 -17.65 -4.62
N GLN A 162 12.04 -16.87 -5.63
CA GLN A 162 10.96 -15.90 -5.42
C GLN A 162 9.70 -16.63 -4.92
N ALA A 163 9.08 -16.11 -3.86
CA ALA A 163 7.96 -16.76 -3.21
C ALA A 163 6.60 -16.42 -3.83
N TYR A 164 6.50 -15.25 -4.50
CA TYR A 164 5.26 -14.78 -5.11
C TYR A 164 4.09 -14.69 -4.13
N SER A 165 4.38 -14.32 -2.88
CA SER A 165 3.36 -14.08 -1.87
C SER A 165 2.29 -13.15 -2.42
N SER A 166 1.05 -13.59 -2.35
CA SER A 166 -0.08 -12.87 -2.93
C SER A 166 -1.17 -12.59 -1.91
N TYR A 167 -1.84 -11.46 -2.09
CA TYR A 167 -2.94 -11.00 -1.26
C TYR A 167 -4.12 -10.60 -2.12
N PHE A 168 -5.28 -11.17 -1.81
CA PHE A 168 -6.55 -10.83 -2.44
C PHE A 168 -7.43 -10.10 -1.43
N GLU A 169 -8.16 -9.08 -1.87
CA GLU A 169 -9.13 -8.37 -1.03
C GLU A 169 -10.41 -8.05 -1.78
N ALA A 170 -11.54 -8.22 -1.09
CA ALA A 170 -12.82 -7.67 -1.47
C ALA A 170 -13.20 -6.57 -0.48
N GLY A 171 -13.48 -5.37 -1.00
CA GLY A 171 -13.95 -4.23 -0.23
C GLY A 171 -15.42 -3.92 -0.52
N TYR A 172 -16.10 -3.32 0.45
CA TYR A 172 -17.43 -2.74 0.29
C TYR A 172 -17.48 -1.36 0.94
N GLY A 173 -17.85 -0.34 0.17
CA GLY A 173 -17.97 1.05 0.64
C GLY A 173 -19.43 1.51 0.72
N TYR A 174 -19.76 2.27 1.75
CA TYR A 174 -21.08 2.89 1.88
C TYR A 174 -21.04 4.20 2.68
N THR A 175 -21.63 5.27 2.15
CA THR A 175 -21.74 6.54 2.87
C THR A 175 -23.05 6.63 3.64
N LEU A 176 -22.96 6.80 4.95
CA LEU A 176 -24.08 7.05 5.86
C LEU A 176 -24.04 8.49 6.37
N GLY A 177 -24.84 9.37 5.76
CA GLY A 177 -24.84 10.80 6.10
C GLY A 177 -23.52 11.46 5.70
N GLU A 178 -22.75 11.91 6.70
CA GLU A 178 -21.42 12.53 6.51
C GLU A 178 -20.27 11.56 6.83
N THR A 179 -20.56 10.27 6.97
CA THR A 179 -19.58 9.26 7.39
C THR A 179 -19.49 8.18 6.34
N ASP A 180 -18.28 7.97 5.84
CA ASP A 180 -17.97 6.89 4.93
C ASP A 180 -17.63 5.64 5.74
N LEU A 181 -18.33 4.54 5.44
CA LEU A 181 -18.12 3.23 6.05
C LEU A 181 -17.44 2.32 5.05
N SER A 182 -16.53 1.49 5.54
CA SER A 182 -15.86 0.47 4.74
C SER A 182 -15.89 -0.87 5.43
N ILE A 183 -15.97 -1.94 4.65
CA ILE A 183 -15.78 -3.32 5.09
C ILE A 183 -14.76 -3.95 4.14
N ALA A 184 -13.80 -4.70 4.67
CA ALA A 184 -12.89 -5.48 3.84
C ALA A 184 -12.77 -6.93 4.31
N LEU A 185 -12.64 -7.83 3.35
CA LEU A 185 -12.30 -9.23 3.54
C LEU A 185 -11.08 -9.57 2.67
N GLY A 186 -9.96 -9.82 3.33
CA GLY A 186 -8.68 -10.09 2.69
C GLY A 186 -8.10 -11.45 3.05
N ALA A 187 -7.51 -12.09 2.05
CA ALA A 187 -6.91 -13.41 2.16
C ALA A 187 -5.50 -13.43 1.55
N ALA A 188 -4.59 -14.06 2.29
CA ALA A 188 -3.27 -14.42 1.81
C ALA A 188 -3.35 -15.71 0.97
N LEU A 189 -2.59 -15.75 -0.11
CA LEU A 189 -2.44 -16.88 -1.03
C LEU A 189 -0.96 -17.30 -1.04
N GLU A 190 -0.47 -17.69 0.14
CA GLU A 190 0.95 -17.95 0.35
C GLU A 190 1.40 -19.25 -0.30
N GLN A 191 2.66 -19.26 -0.75
CA GLN A 191 3.34 -20.46 -1.23
C GLN A 191 4.54 -20.76 -0.33
N ASP A 192 4.70 -22.03 0.03
CA ASP A 192 5.87 -22.67 0.66
C ASP A 192 6.78 -21.74 1.49
N GLY A 193 6.36 -21.47 2.73
CA GLY A 193 7.19 -20.85 3.77
C GLY A 193 7.51 -19.36 3.56
N ALA A 194 6.87 -18.70 2.58
CA ALA A 194 7.08 -17.29 2.29
C ALA A 194 6.66 -16.36 3.43
N ASN A 195 5.61 -16.72 4.16
CA ASN A 195 5.19 -16.12 5.43
C ASN A 195 5.10 -14.58 5.45
N MET A 196 4.73 -13.92 4.34
CA MET A 196 4.62 -12.45 4.30
C MET A 196 3.37 -11.94 5.01
N TYR A 197 2.24 -12.61 4.82
CA TYR A 197 0.92 -12.16 5.30
C TYR A 197 0.37 -12.97 6.46
N SER A 198 0.61 -14.29 6.49
CA SER A 198 -0.20 -15.20 7.32
C SER A 198 0.60 -16.19 8.19
N GLY A 199 1.91 -16.33 7.96
CA GLY A 199 2.75 -17.32 8.64
C GLY A 199 2.37 -18.78 8.35
N LYS A 200 1.42 -19.01 7.43
CA LYS A 200 0.90 -20.32 7.01
C LYS A 200 0.80 -20.36 5.49
N ASP A 201 0.98 -21.55 4.92
CA ASP A 201 0.85 -21.75 3.48
C ASP A 201 -0.62 -21.82 3.05
N GLY A 202 -0.87 -21.51 1.78
CA GLY A 202 -2.18 -21.63 1.14
C GLY A 202 -3.11 -20.44 1.44
N PHE A 203 -4.42 -20.70 1.27
CA PHE A 203 -5.47 -19.71 1.45
C PHE A 203 -5.75 -19.46 2.93
N ASN A 204 -5.48 -18.24 3.39
CA ASN A 204 -5.65 -17.85 4.78
C ASN A 204 -6.35 -16.50 4.85
N VAL A 205 -7.49 -16.42 5.54
CA VAL A 205 -8.13 -15.11 5.79
C VAL A 205 -7.31 -14.37 6.84
N VAL A 206 -6.77 -13.22 6.46
CA VAL A 206 -5.87 -12.42 7.30
C VAL A 206 -6.45 -11.05 7.63
N ASN A 207 -7.47 -10.60 6.90
CA ASN A 207 -8.07 -9.29 7.11
C ASN A 207 -9.59 -9.40 7.11
N ILE A 208 -10.22 -9.13 8.25
CA ILE A 208 -11.64 -8.81 8.34
C ILE A 208 -11.71 -7.46 9.03
N SER A 209 -12.09 -6.41 8.30
CA SER A 209 -12.07 -5.06 8.85
C SER A 209 -13.37 -4.32 8.62
N VAL A 210 -13.66 -3.42 9.55
CA VAL A 210 -14.73 -2.41 9.43
C VAL A 210 -14.11 -1.05 9.76
N GLY A 211 -14.25 -0.12 8.83
CA GLY A 211 -13.74 1.23 8.93
C GLY A 211 -14.86 2.27 8.91
N ALA A 212 -14.54 3.43 9.47
CA ALA A 212 -15.33 4.64 9.35
C ALA A 212 -14.40 5.84 9.15
N ALA A 213 -14.77 6.75 8.26
CA ALA A 213 -14.07 8.00 8.00
C ALA A 213 -15.06 9.17 7.94
N LYS A 214 -14.63 10.33 8.41
CA LYS A 214 -15.41 11.57 8.36
C LYS A 214 -14.49 12.77 8.22
N THR A 215 -14.87 13.69 7.35
CA THR A 215 -14.23 15.01 7.27
C THR A 215 -14.82 15.94 8.32
N ILE A 216 -13.95 16.50 9.17
CA ILE A 216 -14.30 17.48 10.19
C ILE A 216 -13.90 18.86 9.71
N LYS A 217 -14.88 19.74 9.55
CA LYS A 217 -14.65 21.13 9.19
C LYS A 217 -14.12 21.91 10.40
N LEU A 218 -12.90 22.44 10.32
CA LEU A 218 -12.30 23.26 11.37
C LEU A 218 -12.61 24.74 11.17
N THR A 219 -12.49 25.22 9.93
CA THR A 219 -12.82 26.60 9.52
C THR A 219 -13.52 26.59 8.16
N THR A 220 -13.80 27.76 7.60
CA THR A 220 -14.32 27.87 6.22
C THR A 220 -13.42 27.19 5.20
N ASP A 221 -12.09 27.30 5.38
CA ASP A 221 -11.07 26.90 4.41
C ASP A 221 -10.29 25.64 4.81
N TYR A 222 -10.38 25.23 6.08
CA TYR A 222 -9.63 24.10 6.61
C TYR A 222 -10.56 23.00 7.12
N SER A 223 -10.28 21.79 6.66
CA SER A 223 -10.90 20.56 7.14
C SER A 223 -9.83 19.52 7.42
N VAL A 224 -10.16 18.55 8.26
CA VAL A 224 -9.28 17.46 8.63
C VAL A 224 -10.06 16.16 8.54
N GLY A 225 -9.46 15.14 7.94
CA GLY A 225 -10.05 13.80 7.92
C GLY A 225 -9.82 13.09 9.25
N LEU A 226 -10.87 12.50 9.83
CA LEU A 226 -10.76 11.58 10.95
C LEU A 226 -11.19 10.20 10.47
N PHE A 227 -10.41 9.17 10.76
CA PHE A 227 -10.77 7.80 10.41
C PHE A 227 -10.37 6.81 11.49
N GLY A 228 -10.99 5.63 11.43
CA GLY A 228 -10.59 4.50 12.25
C GLY A 228 -11.11 3.18 11.72
N THR A 229 -10.35 2.12 11.99
CA THR A 229 -10.59 0.77 11.48
C THR A 229 -10.35 -0.25 12.57
N ILE A 230 -11.36 -1.08 12.84
CA ILE A 230 -11.22 -2.30 13.63
C ILE A 230 -10.90 -3.43 12.68
N THR A 231 -9.81 -4.15 12.94
CA THR A 231 -9.32 -5.23 12.10
C THR A 231 -9.11 -6.48 12.94
N TYR A 232 -9.71 -7.57 12.50
CA TYR A 232 -9.47 -8.92 13.02
C TYR A 232 -8.71 -9.74 11.97
N ASN A 233 -7.64 -10.40 12.40
CA ASN A 233 -6.89 -11.35 11.60
C ASN A 233 -7.14 -12.77 12.13
N PRO A 234 -8.02 -13.56 11.48
CA PRO A 234 -8.32 -14.92 11.92
C PRO A 234 -7.11 -15.85 11.96
N THR A 235 -6.10 -15.58 11.13
CA THR A 235 -4.95 -16.47 11.01
C THR A 235 -3.99 -16.34 12.17
N SER A 236 -3.77 -15.11 12.64
CA SER A 236 -2.94 -14.80 13.82
C SER A 236 -3.74 -14.70 15.12
N GLU A 237 -5.08 -14.77 15.04
CA GLU A 237 -6.03 -14.56 16.15
C GLU A 237 -5.92 -13.15 16.78
N GLY A 238 -5.29 -12.21 16.07
CA GLY A 238 -5.09 -10.84 16.52
C GLY A 238 -6.25 -9.92 16.16
N ILE A 239 -6.59 -9.00 17.06
CA ILE A 239 -7.53 -7.89 16.81
C ILE A 239 -6.89 -6.58 17.26
N PHE A 240 -7.09 -5.53 16.47
CA PHE A 240 -6.65 -4.19 16.85
C PHE A 240 -7.61 -3.12 16.31
N PHE A 241 -7.57 -1.96 16.95
CA PHE A 241 -8.27 -0.76 16.52
C PHE A 241 -7.25 0.33 16.26
N ALA A 242 -7.15 0.77 15.01
CA ALA A 242 -6.31 1.88 14.60
C ALA A 242 -7.18 3.09 14.25
N THR A 243 -6.70 4.28 14.61
CA THR A 243 -7.34 5.56 14.27
C THR A 243 -6.30 6.48 13.67
N GLY A 244 -6.73 7.40 12.83
CA GLY A 244 -5.84 8.38 12.25
C GLY A 244 -6.52 9.69 11.88
N VAL A 245 -5.65 10.67 11.66
CA VAL A 245 -6.02 12.01 11.22
C VAL A 245 -5.28 12.30 9.93
N ASN A 246 -6.00 12.71 8.89
CA ASN A 246 -5.49 13.05 7.57
C ASN A 246 -5.48 14.57 7.36
N PHE A 247 -4.34 15.08 6.89
CA PHE A 247 -4.09 16.51 6.61
C PHE A 247 -3.85 16.77 5.13
#